data_AF-A0A4S8M193-F1
#
_entry.id   AF-A0A4S8M193-F1
#
_cell.length_a   1.000
_cell.length_b   1.000
_cell.length_c   1.000
_cell.angle_alpha   90.00
_cell.angle_beta   90.00
_cell.angle_gamma   90.00
#
_symmetry.space_group_name_H-M   'P 1'
#
loop_
_entity.id
_entity.type
_entity.pdbx_description
1 polymer ?
#
loop_
_entity_poly.entity_id
_entity_poly.type
_entity_poly.pdbx_seq_one_letter_code
_entity_poly.pdbx_strand_id
1 'polypeptide(L)'
;DPVIPPRHACPLTESELNVFRETLQGALDENRLPPGYGILPDEWHDEQYPTVEVICTGRKGGKELSVWLPDFIWRPWAKLWVLGLFILDCIL
;
A
#
# COMPACT_ATOMS: atom_id res chain seq x y z
N ASP A 1 -8.86 -14.92 -16.72
CA ASP A 1 -7.46 -15.12 -17.13
C ASP A 1 -6.53 -14.18 -16.38
N PRO A 2 -5.42 -14.68 -15.81
CA PRO A 2 -4.42 -13.83 -15.18
C PRO A 2 -3.78 -12.91 -16.24
N VAL A 3 -3.69 -11.62 -15.94
CA VAL A 3 -3.00 -10.64 -16.79
C VAL A 3 -1.49 -10.89 -16.66
N ILE A 4 -0.81 -11.23 -17.76
CA ILE A 4 0.64 -11.40 -17.78
C ILE A 4 1.26 -10.01 -17.93
N PRO A 5 1.99 -9.50 -16.92
CA PRO A 5 2.63 -8.20 -17.02
C PRO A 5 3.78 -8.24 -18.05
N PRO A 6 4.07 -7.13 -18.76
CA PRO A 6 5.22 -7.04 -19.64
C PRO A 6 6.53 -7.36 -18.91
N ARG A 7 7.40 -8.20 -19.50
CA ARG A 7 8.70 -8.59 -18.91
C ARG A 7 9.67 -7.42 -18.71
N HIS A 8 9.46 -6.30 -19.40
CA HIS A 8 10.34 -5.14 -19.38
C HIS A 8 9.77 -4.04 -18.48
N ALA A 9 9.75 -4.21 -17.16
CA ALA A 9 9.44 -3.09 -16.26
C ALA A 9 9.78 -3.33 -14.77
N CYS A 10 10.59 -4.32 -14.41
CA CYS A 10 11.12 -4.31 -13.04
C CYS A 10 12.21 -3.24 -13.00
N PRO A 11 12.10 -2.18 -12.18
CA PRO A 11 13.14 -1.17 -12.08
C PRO A 11 14.37 -1.68 -11.33
N LEU A 12 14.28 -2.87 -10.71
CA LEU A 12 15.33 -3.50 -9.92
C LEU A 12 16.12 -4.51 -10.75
N THR A 13 17.43 -4.53 -10.55
CA THR A 13 18.29 -5.67 -10.90
C THR A 13 17.94 -6.90 -10.05
N GLU A 14 18.41 -8.09 -10.45
CA GLU A 14 18.15 -9.32 -9.68
C GLU A 14 18.69 -9.24 -8.23
N SER A 15 19.83 -8.57 -8.03
CA SER A 15 20.41 -8.39 -6.70
C SER A 15 19.54 -7.46 -5.84
N GLU A 16 19.10 -6.33 -6.39
CA GLU A 16 18.22 -5.38 -5.69
C GLU A 16 16.86 -6.01 -5.40
N LEU A 17 16.34 -6.84 -6.31
CA LEU A 17 15.09 -7.57 -6.12
C LEU A 17 15.19 -8.58 -4.97
N ASN A 18 16.33 -9.23 -4.78
CA ASN A 18 16.56 -10.12 -3.65
C ASN A 18 16.64 -9.33 -2.33
N VAL A 19 17.37 -8.21 -2.32
CA VAL A 19 17.41 -7.30 -1.16
C VAL A 19 16.00 -6.80 -0.82
N PHE A 20 15.22 -6.40 -1.81
CA PHE A 20 13.83 -5.97 -1.64
C PHE A 20 13.00 -7.07 -0.97
N ARG A 21 13.04 -8.30 -1.47
CA ARG A 21 12.28 -9.43 -0.94
C ARG A 21 12.65 -9.78 0.49
N GLU A 22 13.96 -9.86 0.78
CA GLU A 22 14.47 -10.18 2.12
C GLU A 22 14.10 -9.08 3.13
N THR A 23 14.27 -7.81 2.74
CA THR A 23 13.93 -6.66 3.58
C THR A 23 12.44 -6.57 3.83
N LEU A 24 11.60 -6.81 2.81
CA LEU A 24 10.15 -6.80 2.94
C LEU A 24 9.66 -7.89 3.90
N GLN A 25 10.21 -9.10 3.77
CA GLN A 25 9.87 -10.20 4.68
C GLN A 25 10.27 -9.86 6.12
N GLY A 26 11.48 -9.35 6.35
CA GLY A 26 11.92 -8.93 7.67
C GLY A 26 11.04 -7.82 8.26
N ALA A 27 10.65 -6.82 7.45
CA ALA A 27 9.79 -5.73 7.90
C ALA A 27 8.36 -6.19 8.25
N LEU A 28 7.83 -7.17 7.51
CA LEU A 28 6.54 -7.79 7.82
C LEU A 28 6.58 -8.54 9.15
N ASP A 29 7.65 -9.29 9.41
CA ASP A 29 7.84 -10.05 10.65
C ASP A 29 7.99 -9.13 11.87
N GLU A 30 8.67 -7.99 11.71
CA GLU A 30 8.82 -6.97 12.75
C GLU A 30 7.58 -6.09 12.94
N ASN A 31 6.66 -6.07 11.96
CA ASN A 31 5.45 -5.24 11.92
C ASN A 31 5.73 -3.75 12.24
N ARG A 32 6.90 -3.24 11.82
CA ARG A 32 7.25 -1.82 11.91
C ARG A 32 6.81 -1.11 10.65
N LEU A 33 5.87 -0.18 10.78
CA LEU A 33 5.32 0.56 9.65
C LEU A 33 5.98 1.94 9.54
N PRO A 34 6.34 2.39 8.33
CA PRO A 34 6.91 3.71 8.13
C PRO A 34 5.82 4.80 8.25
N PRO A 35 6.17 6.00 8.77
CA PRO A 35 5.28 7.15 8.78
C PRO A 35 5.19 7.79 7.40
N GLY A 36 4.19 8.65 7.20
CA GLY A 36 3.94 9.41 5.98
C GLY A 36 3.05 8.69 4.96
N TYR A 37 2.47 7.53 5.31
CA TYR A 37 1.69 6.70 4.40
C TYR A 37 0.23 6.51 4.82
N GLY A 38 -0.21 7.16 5.91
CA GLY A 38 -1.60 7.07 6.39
C GLY A 38 -1.96 5.69 6.97
N ILE A 39 -0.97 4.94 7.46
CA ILE A 39 -1.15 3.58 7.97
C ILE A 39 -0.95 3.49 9.49
N LEU A 40 -0.36 4.52 10.10
CA LEU A 40 -0.17 4.59 11.54
C LEU A 40 -1.40 5.23 12.21
N PRO A 41 -1.77 4.80 13.44
CA PRO A 41 -2.94 5.33 14.14
C PRO A 41 -2.95 6.85 14.36
N ASP A 42 -1.79 7.46 14.53
CA ASP A 42 -1.59 8.91 14.70
C ASP A 42 -1.77 9.70 13.40
N GLU A 43 -1.78 9.03 12.25
CA GLU A 43 -2.09 9.63 10.94
C GLU A 43 -3.59 9.62 10.64
N TRP A 44 -4.40 8.94 11.47
CA TRP A 44 -5.84 8.81 11.27
C TRP A 44 -6.60 9.90 12.01
N HIS A 45 -7.70 10.37 11.42
CA HIS A 45 -8.48 11.49 11.97
C HIS A 45 -9.06 11.22 13.37
N ASP A 46 -9.48 9.98 13.63
CA ASP A 46 -10.14 9.55 14.88
C ASP A 46 -9.44 8.33 15.52
N GLU A 47 -8.14 8.15 15.27
CA GLU A 47 -7.38 6.95 15.69
C GLU A 47 -7.97 5.61 15.18
N GLN A 48 -8.86 5.67 14.19
CA GLN A 48 -9.48 4.51 13.54
C GLN A 48 -9.08 4.42 12.07
N TYR A 49 -8.76 3.21 11.63
CA TYR A 49 -8.46 2.95 10.23
C TYR A 49 -9.70 3.28 9.37
N PRO A 50 -9.55 4.01 8.26
CA PRO A 50 -10.69 4.38 7.42
C PRO A 50 -11.46 3.14 6.94
N THR A 51 -12.74 3.05 7.30
CA THR A 51 -13.61 1.93 6.92
C THR A 51 -14.56 2.27 5.77
N VAL A 52 -14.57 3.52 5.33
CA VAL A 52 -15.35 4.00 4.19
C VAL A 52 -14.49 4.99 3.41
N GLU A 53 -14.46 4.84 2.10
CA GLU A 53 -13.89 5.83 1.21
C GLU A 53 -14.93 6.32 0.22
N VAL A 54 -14.98 7.64 0.01
CA VAL A 54 -15.93 8.27 -0.89
C VAL A 54 -15.22 8.61 -2.19
N ILE A 55 -15.54 7.87 -3.24
CA ILE A 55 -15.00 8.11 -4.58
C ILE A 55 -15.92 9.10 -5.29
N CYS A 56 -15.43 10.33 -5.48
CA CYS A 56 -16.12 11.35 -6.24
C CYS A 56 -15.89 11.13 -7.74
N THR A 57 -16.97 10.99 -8.51
CA THR A 57 -16.96 10.74 -9.95
C THR A 57 -17.70 11.83 -10.74
N GLY A 58 -17.35 11.96 -12.03
CA GLY A 58 -17.91 12.93 -12.96
C GLY A 58 -17.11 14.25 -13.04
N ARG A 59 -17.32 15.02 -14.12
CA ARG A 59 -16.53 16.23 -14.46
C ARG A 59 -16.51 17.34 -13.40
N LYS A 60 -17.39 17.28 -12.38
CA LYS A 60 -17.47 18.23 -11.27
C LYS A 60 -17.62 17.56 -9.90
N GLY A 61 -17.33 16.25 -9.80
CA GLY A 61 -17.49 15.50 -8.54
C GLY A 61 -18.95 15.34 -8.06
N GLY A 62 -19.94 15.60 -8.91
CA GLY A 62 -21.36 15.59 -8.51
C GLY A 62 -21.97 14.20 -8.28
N LYS A 63 -21.18 13.13 -8.37
CA LYS A 63 -21.61 11.77 -8.05
C LYS A 63 -20.64 11.16 -7.05
N GLU A 64 -21.13 10.77 -5.90
CA GLU A 64 -20.35 10.13 -4.86
C GLU A 64 -20.65 8.62 -4.84
N LEU A 65 -19.60 7.82 -4.75
CA LEU A 65 -19.70 6.39 -4.49
C LEU A 65 -19.00 6.09 -3.17
N SER A 66 -19.76 5.76 -2.15
CA SER A 66 -19.22 5.26 -0.88
C SER A 66 -18.84 3.79 -1.03
N VAL A 67 -17.57 3.50 -0.81
CA VAL A 67 -17.03 2.14 -0.82
C VAL A 67 -16.67 1.76 0.60
N TRP A 68 -17.22 0.66 1.09
CA TRP A 68 -16.82 0.09 2.37
C TRP A 68 -15.46 -0.59 2.25
N LEU A 69 -14.57 -0.27 3.19
CA LEU A 69 -13.23 -0.80 3.31
C LEU A 69 -13.10 -1.54 4.65
N PRO A 70 -13.59 -2.79 4.77
CA PRO A 70 -13.42 -3.55 6.00
C PRO A 70 -11.95 -3.67 6.37
N ASP A 71 -11.62 -3.29 7.59
CA ASP A 71 -10.25 -3.23 8.11
C ASP A 71 -9.54 -4.59 8.03
N PHE A 72 -10.24 -5.68 8.36
CA PHE A 72 -9.70 -7.04 8.31
C PHE A 72 -9.30 -7.49 6.90
N ILE A 73 -9.86 -6.87 5.85
CA ILE A 73 -9.48 -7.10 4.46
C ILE A 73 -8.37 -6.13 4.07
N TRP A 74 -8.63 -4.82 4.20
CA TRP A 74 -7.81 -3.79 3.57
C TRP A 74 -6.56 -3.43 4.34
N ARG A 75 -6.59 -3.49 5.68
CA ARG A 75 -5.44 -3.11 6.50
C ARG A 75 -4.22 -4.03 6.27
N PRO A 76 -4.35 -5.36 6.20
CA PRO A 76 -3.23 -6.22 5.83
C PRO A 76 -2.61 -5.87 4.47
N TRP A 77 -3.44 -5.59 3.46
CA TRP A 77 -2.96 -5.20 2.13
C TRP A 77 -2.28 -3.83 2.17
N ALA A 78 -2.85 -2.86 2.86
CA ALA A 78 -2.27 -1.52 2.99
C ALA A 78 -0.90 -1.58 3.67
N LYS A 79 -0.74 -2.39 4.73
CA LYS A 79 0.58 -2.62 5.35
C LYS A 79 1.59 -3.17 4.35
N LEU A 80 1.23 -4.20 3.59
CA LEU A 80 2.12 -4.80 2.59
C LEU A 80 2.52 -3.80 1.51
N TRP A 81 1.56 -3.02 1.02
CA TRP A 81 1.77 -1.98 0.02
C TRP A 81 2.72 -0.89 0.51
N VAL A 82 2.48 -0.36 1.72
CA VAL A 82 3.28 0.70 2.31
C VAL A 82 4.71 0.24 2.56
N LEU A 83 4.90 -0.96 3.12
CA LEU A 83 6.24 -1.52 3.32
C LEU A 83 6.97 -1.72 1.99
N GLY A 84 6.28 -2.27 0.98
CA GLY A 84 6.85 -2.42 -0.35
C GLY A 84 7.25 -1.08 -0.97
N LEU A 85 6.38 -0.07 -0.90
CA LEU A 85 6.66 1.24 -1.47
C LEU A 85 7.84 1.94 -0.77
N PHE A 86 7.89 1.89 0.57
CA PHE A 86 8.98 2.47 1.35
C PHE A 86 10.33 1.81 1.04
N ILE A 87 10.37 0.48 0.94
CA ILE A 87 11.61 -0.24 0.62
C ILE A 87 12.03 0.03 -0.82
N LEU A 88 11.09 0.13 -1.78
CA LEU A 88 11.42 0.54 -3.15
C LEU A 88 12.06 1.94 -3.18
N ASP A 89 11.50 2.90 -2.44
CA ASP A 89 12.04 4.26 -2.33
C ASP A 89 13.44 4.31 -1.68
N CYS A 90 13.77 3.33 -0.82
CA CYS A 90 15.11 3.20 -0.25
C CYS A 90 16.14 2.58 -1.22
N ILE A 91 15.68 1.81 -2.22
CA ILE A 91 16.55 1.08 -3.15
C ILE A 91 16.79 1.89 -4.43
N LEU A 92 15.77 2.60 -4.93
CA LEU A 92 15.83 3.41 -6.15
C LEU A 92 16.49 4.78 -5.94
#